data_AF-A0A6J3IPQ6-F1
#
_entry.id   AF-A0A6J3IPQ6-F1
#
_cell.length_a   1.000
_cell.length_b   1.000
_cell.length_c   1.000
_cell.angle_alpha   90.00
_cell.angle_beta   90.00
_cell.angle_gamma   90.00
#
_symmetry.space_group_name_H-M   'P 1'
#
loop_
_entity.id
_entity.type
_entity.pdbx_description
1 polymer ?
#
loop_
_entity_poly.entity_id
_entity_poly.type
_entity_poly.pdbx_seq_one_letter_code
_entity_poly.pdbx_strand_id
1 'polypeptide(L)' 'MLPHTQGGAQDLCFQQAPSFRQSYEAKSAHAHQTFFLEFKELKEVGKEQPRLGTEHPPNTTENQYPHVLPYDTSRDRLT' A
#
# COMPACT_ATOMS: atom_id res chain seq x y z
N MET A 1 3.88 20.83 14.75
CA MET A 1 3.44 20.35 13.43
C MET A 1 3.10 18.87 13.60
N LEU A 2 1.83 18.52 13.83
CA LEU A 2 1.42 17.11 13.82
C LEU A 2 1.44 16.61 12.37
N PRO A 3 1.88 15.37 12.09
CA PRO A 3 1.81 14.83 10.75
C PRO A 3 0.33 14.74 10.33
N HIS A 4 0.05 15.31 9.17
CA HIS A 4 -1.27 15.37 8.58
C HIS A 4 -1.72 13.95 8.22
N THR A 5 -2.79 13.48 8.83
CA THR A 5 -3.42 12.19 8.50
C THR A 5 -4.16 12.35 7.17
N GLN A 6 -3.47 12.10 6.07
CA GLN A 6 -4.10 12.02 4.75
C GLN A 6 -4.77 10.65 4.65
N GLY A 7 -6.09 10.63 4.87
CA GLY A 7 -6.93 9.49 4.50
C GLY A 7 -6.92 8.30 5.48
N GLY A 8 -7.16 8.54 6.77
CA GLY A 8 -7.71 7.54 7.70
C GLY A 8 -6.92 6.26 7.99
N ALA A 9 -5.83 6.00 7.25
CA ALA A 9 -4.95 4.85 7.37
C ALA A 9 -3.79 5.13 8.33
N GLN A 10 -3.57 4.22 9.27
CA GLN A 10 -2.38 4.21 10.11
C GLN A 10 -1.13 4.02 9.23
N ASP A 11 -0.33 5.08 9.11
CA ASP A 11 0.93 5.09 8.35
C ASP A 11 1.94 4.06 8.87
N LEU A 12 1.92 3.80 10.18
CA LEU A 12 2.87 2.88 10.80
C LEU A 12 2.31 2.16 12.03
N CYS A 13 2.29 0.83 11.98
CA CYS A 13 1.92 -0.04 13.10
C CYS A 13 3.19 -0.62 13.75
N PHE A 14 3.85 0.17 14.60
CA PHE A 14 5.01 -0.31 15.34
C PHE A 14 4.62 -1.37 16.37
N GLN A 15 5.31 -2.51 16.33
CA GLN A 15 5.21 -3.54 17.36
C GLN A 15 6.59 -3.88 17.89
N GLN A 16 6.70 -3.97 19.22
CA GLN A 16 7.93 -4.39 19.89
C GLN A 16 8.07 -5.90 19.80
N ALA A 17 9.28 -6.41 19.57
CA ALA A 17 9.51 -7.85 19.42
C ALA A 17 8.96 -8.70 20.59
N PRO A 18 9.07 -8.28 21.87
CA PRO A 18 8.52 -9.05 22.98
C PRO A 18 6.98 -9.13 22.99
N SER A 19 6.28 -8.12 22.46
CA SER A 19 4.81 -8.08 22.45
C SER A 19 4.20 -8.55 21.12
N PHE A 20 5.02 -8.74 20.09
CA PHE A 20 4.57 -9.11 18.74
C PHE A 20 3.70 -10.37 18.73
N ARG A 21 4.13 -11.44 19.42
CA ARG A 21 3.38 -12.71 19.44
C ARG A 21 1.98 -12.53 19.99
N GLN A 22 1.85 -11.83 21.12
CA GLN A 22 0.56 -11.59 21.77
C GLN A 22 -0.36 -10.74 20.90
N SER A 23 0.19 -9.70 20.25
CA SER A 23 -0.55 -8.85 19.31
C SER A 23 -1.04 -9.65 18.10
N TYR A 24 -0.19 -10.50 17.52
CA TYR A 24 -0.57 -11.38 16.42
C TYR A 24 -1.69 -12.35 16.82
N GLU A 25 -1.57 -13.02 17.96
CA GLU A 25 -2.60 -13.93 18.50
C GLU A 25 -3.92 -13.18 18.73
N ALA A 26 -3.88 -11.98 19.31
CA ALA A 26 -5.06 -11.15 19.52
C ALA A 26 -5.72 -10.70 18.21
N LYS A 27 -4.94 -10.33 17.18
CA LYS A 27 -5.47 -9.90 15.88
C LYS A 27 -5.98 -11.05 15.00
N SER A 28 -5.40 -12.24 15.16
CA SER A 28 -5.84 -13.46 14.47
C SER A 28 -7.06 -14.10 15.14
N ALA A 29 -7.27 -13.83 16.44
CA ALA A 29 -8.48 -14.23 17.12
C ALA A 29 -9.72 -13.72 16.34
N HIS A 30 -10.74 -14.56 16.28
CA HIS A 30 -11.97 -14.26 15.54
C HIS A 30 -11.78 -14.13 14.02
N ALA A 31 -11.29 -15.20 13.40
CA ALA A 31 -11.18 -15.33 11.95
C ALA A 31 -10.44 -14.18 11.27
N HIS A 32 -9.40 -13.65 11.92
CA HIS A 32 -8.57 -12.56 11.41
C HIS A 32 -9.33 -11.26 11.10
N GLN A 33 -10.50 -11.03 11.72
CA GLN A 33 -11.32 -9.84 11.45
C GLN A 33 -10.52 -8.54 11.63
N THR A 34 -9.69 -8.46 12.68
CA THR A 34 -8.87 -7.28 12.95
C THR A 34 -7.85 -7.03 11.85
N PHE A 35 -7.22 -8.09 11.31
CA PHE A 35 -6.31 -7.96 10.16
C PHE A 35 -7.03 -7.46 8.91
N PHE A 36 -8.25 -7.91 8.65
CA PHE A 36 -9.02 -7.45 7.50
C PHE A 36 -9.38 -5.96 7.60
N LEU A 37 -9.69 -5.46 8.80
CA LEU A 37 -9.96 -4.04 9.01
C LEU A 37 -8.71 -3.20 8.77
N GLU A 38 -7.57 -3.58 9.35
CA GLU A 38 -6.28 -2.90 9.14
C GLU A 38 -5.88 -2.92 7.66
N PHE A 39 -6.04 -4.05 6.98
CA PHE A 39 -5.76 -4.16 5.54
C PHE A 39 -6.70 -3.29 4.70
N LYS A 40 -8.00 -3.23 5.05
CA LYS A 40 -8.99 -2.41 4.34
C LYS A 40 -8.69 -0.92 4.48
N GLU A 41 -8.12 -0.49 5.60
CA GLU A 41 -7.65 0.89 5.81
C GLU A 41 -6.63 1.30 4.75
N LEU A 42 -5.69 0.40 4.42
CA LEU A 42 -4.59 0.64 3.48
C LEU A 42 -5.01 0.70 2.01
N LYS A 43 -6.26 0.37 1.67
CA LYS A 43 -6.70 0.18 0.28
C LYS A 43 -6.59 1.42 -0.60
N GLU A 44 -6.54 2.63 -0.03
CA GLU A 44 -6.46 3.88 -0.79
C GLU A 44 -5.04 4.46 -0.86
N VAL A 45 -4.09 3.91 -0.09
CA VAL A 45 -2.71 4.42 -0.03
C VAL A 45 -2.06 4.33 -1.43
N GLY A 46 -1.58 5.47 -1.92
CA GLY A 46 -0.85 5.59 -3.19
C GLY A 46 -1.69 5.58 -4.46
N LYS A 47 -3.00 5.25 -4.41
CA LYS A 47 -3.85 5.16 -5.62
C LYS A 47 -3.99 6.46 -6.42
N GLU A 48 -3.83 7.59 -5.75
CA GLU A 48 -3.88 8.92 -6.33
C GLU A 48 -2.60 9.30 -7.09
N GLN A 49 -1.52 8.53 -6.97
CA GLN A 49 -0.28 8.81 -7.65
C GLN A 49 -0.38 8.59 -9.17
N PRO A 50 0.22 9.48 -9.98
CA PRO A 50 0.11 9.43 -11.43
C PRO A 50 0.91 8.27 -12.04
N ARG A 51 0.42 7.80 -13.20
CA ARG A 51 1.00 6.69 -13.99
C ARG A 51 1.09 7.03 -15.47
N LEU A 52 1.14 8.33 -15.78
CA LEU A 52 1.01 8.88 -17.13
C LEU A 52 2.12 8.38 -18.06
N GLY A 53 3.33 8.22 -17.53
CA GLY A 53 4.47 7.71 -18.29
C GLY A 53 4.27 6.26 -18.71
N THR A 54 3.47 5.49 -17.99
CA THR A 54 3.23 4.06 -18.23
C THR A 54 1.97 3.81 -19.07
N GLU A 55 0.98 4.69 -18.96
CA GLU A 55 -0.25 4.68 -19.80
C GLU A 55 0.00 5.13 -21.25
N HIS A 56 1.21 5.58 -21.57
CA HIS A 56 1.60 5.95 -22.93
C HIS A 56 1.47 4.75 -23.90
N PRO A 57 0.83 4.90 -25.09
CA PRO A 57 0.49 3.76 -25.95
C PRO A 57 1.67 2.84 -26.35
N PRO A 58 2.87 3.36 -26.66
CA PRO A 58 4.07 2.55 -26.86
C PRO A 58 4.48 1.67 -25.67
N ASN A 59 4.20 2.11 -24.44
CA ASN A 59 4.54 1.37 -23.23
C ASN A 59 3.46 0.34 -22.87
N THR A 60 2.25 0.43 -23.46
CA THR A 60 1.16 -0.52 -23.18
C THR A 60 1.53 -1.95 -23.58
N THR A 61 2.33 -2.14 -24.63
CA THR A 61 2.80 -3.45 -25.09
C THR A 61 3.92 -4.04 -24.22
N GLU A 62 4.68 -3.17 -23.53
CA GLU A 62 5.78 -3.59 -22.64
C GLU A 62 5.29 -4.02 -21.25
N ASN A 63 4.02 -3.70 -20.90
CA ASN A 63 3.43 -4.07 -19.62
C ASN A 63 2.75 -5.45 -19.69
N GLN A 64 3.23 -6.41 -18.89
CA GLN A 64 2.61 -7.73 -18.80
C GLN A 64 1.18 -7.69 -18.24
N TYR A 65 0.88 -6.72 -17.35
CA TYR A 65 -0.43 -6.54 -16.73
C TYR A 65 -0.93 -5.11 -16.91
N PRO A 66 -2.05 -4.89 -17.62
CA PRO A 66 -2.56 -3.53 -17.90
C PRO A 66 -2.97 -2.72 -16.66
N HIS A 67 -3.30 -3.39 -15.56
CA HIS A 67 -3.75 -2.75 -14.32
C HIS A 67 -2.66 -2.64 -13.25
N VAL A 68 -1.47 -3.22 -13.50
CA VAL A 68 -0.32 -3.15 -12.61
C VAL A 68 0.74 -2.31 -13.29
N LEU A 69 0.61 -1.00 -13.15
CA LEU A 69 1.50 -0.02 -13.76
C LEU A 69 2.32 0.68 -12.67
N PRO A 70 3.65 0.82 -12.81
CA PRO A 70 4.46 1.59 -11.88
C PRO A 70 4.04 3.06 -11.85
N TYR A 71 4.09 3.67 -10.65
CA TYR A 71 3.90 5.10 -10.47
C TYR A 71 5.04 5.91 -11.08
N ASP A 72 4.72 7.09 -11.61
CA ASP A 72 5.70 7.95 -12.26
C ASP A 72 6.83 8.40 -11.30
N THR A 73 6.53 8.46 -10.00
CA THR A 73 7.46 8.88 -8.93
C THR A 73 8.48 7.82 -8.55
N SER A 74 8.17 6.54 -8.76
CA SER A 74 9.01 5.41 -8.35
C SER A 74 9.51 4.59 -9.52
N ARG A 75 9.13 4.93 -10.75
CA ARG A 75 9.53 4.18 -11.95
C ARG A 75 10.96 4.52 -12.36
N ASP A 76 11.74 3.49 -12.66
CA ASP A 76 13.04 3.62 -13.29
C ASP A 76 12.94 4.17 -14.72
N ARG A 77 13.93 4.98 -15.10
CA ARG A 77 14.02 5.57 -16.43
C ARG A 77 15.33 5.11 -17.07
N LEU A 78 15.20 4.51 -18.26
CA LEU A 78 16.36 4.21 -19.09
C LEU A 78 16.77 5.50 -19.81
N THR A 79 17.95 6.02 -19.46
CA THR A 79 18.66 7.09 -20.19
C THR A 79 19.66 6.50 -21.16
#